data_AF-A0A7J8ZXI3-F1
#
_entry.id   AF-A0A7J8ZXI3-F1
#
_cell.length_a   1.000
_cell.length_b   1.000
_cell.length_c   1.000
_cell.angle_alpha   90.00
_cell.angle_beta   90.00
_cell.angle_gamma   90.00
#
_symmetry.space_group_name_H-M   'P 1'
#
loop_
_entity.id
_entity.type
_entity.pdbx_description
1 polymer ?
#
loop_
_entity_poly.entity_id
_entity_poly.type
_entity_poly.pdbx_seq_one_letter_code
_entity_poly.pdbx_strand_id
1 'polypeptide(L)'
;MYRQADTGAIFSLFCRLAIEKTLTNKLEDARNSLKLRIVKALREYRNLYAVQHRLGSRMIYPDSLKFLCLYGLALSKSVPLKGGYADAQLDERCGAGFTMMALPVKRLLKLLYPSLIRIDEYLLKPSAQTDDFKNIMKRLPLVAESLDSRGLYLYDDGFRFVIWFGRMLSPDVAKNLLGADFAAELSKVILSEHDNEMSRRLMRILKKLRESDPSYYQLPYLVRQGEQPKEGLLLLVNLLEDQMGGTSGYVDWIMQIHRQVQQNT
;
A
#
# COMPACT_ATOMS: atom_id res chain seq x y z
N MET A 1 0.67 6.19 28.59
CA MET A 1 1.14 5.13 27.68
C MET A 1 0.44 5.20 26.32
N TYR A 2 -0.82 4.77 26.16
CA TYR A 2 -1.49 4.69 24.85
C TYR A 2 -1.49 5.98 24.03
N ARG A 3 -1.66 7.16 24.64
CA ARG A 3 -1.67 8.46 23.92
C ARG A 3 -0.37 8.78 23.17
N GLN A 4 0.76 8.24 23.62
CA GLN A 4 2.09 8.50 23.04
C GLN A 4 2.67 7.26 22.33
N ALA A 5 1.83 6.26 22.03
CA ALA A 5 2.27 5.07 21.33
C ALA A 5 2.69 5.40 19.88
N ASP A 6 3.89 5.01 19.49
CA ASP A 6 4.38 5.16 18.13
C ASP A 6 3.99 3.92 17.29
N THR A 7 3.00 4.09 16.42
CA THR A 7 2.55 3.03 15.50
C THR A 7 3.67 2.52 14.60
N GLY A 8 4.59 3.40 14.16
CA GLY A 8 5.71 3.00 13.31
C GLY A 8 6.69 2.09 14.04
N ALA A 9 7.08 2.46 15.26
CA ALA A 9 7.95 1.63 16.09
C ALA A 9 7.31 0.27 16.40
N ILE A 10 6.02 0.25 16.73
CA ILE A 10 5.26 -0.98 17.00
C ILE A 10 5.26 -1.90 15.77
N PHE A 11 4.97 -1.37 14.58
CA PHE A 11 4.94 -2.19 13.36
C PHE A 11 6.31 -2.65 12.90
N SER A 12 7.34 -1.82 13.13
CA SER A 12 8.73 -2.22 12.93
C SER A 12 9.07 -3.48 13.73
N LEU A 13 8.66 -3.53 15.01
CA LEU A 13 8.84 -4.70 15.85
C LEU A 13 7.96 -5.88 15.41
N PHE A 14 6.65 -5.65 15.19
CA PHE A 14 5.71 -6.70 14.81
C PHE A 14 6.09 -7.37 13.49
N CYS A 15 6.58 -6.60 12.53
CA CYS A 15 7.09 -7.12 11.26
C CYS A 15 8.25 -8.10 11.47
N ARG A 16 9.26 -7.72 12.26
CA ARG A 16 10.42 -8.58 12.53
C ARG A 16 10.03 -9.86 13.26
N LEU A 17 9.22 -9.75 14.30
CA LEU A 17 8.73 -10.91 15.05
C LEU A 17 7.87 -11.84 14.19
N ALA A 18 7.05 -11.28 13.28
CA ALA A 18 6.22 -12.07 12.38
C ALA A 18 7.07 -12.82 11.36
N ILE A 19 8.08 -12.17 10.76
CA ILE A 19 9.02 -12.78 9.80
C ILE A 19 9.88 -13.85 10.49
N GLU A 20 10.44 -13.55 11.67
CA GLU A 20 11.20 -14.52 12.46
C GLU A 20 10.38 -15.78 12.75
N LYS A 21 9.10 -15.60 13.11
CA LYS A 21 8.18 -16.72 13.36
C LYS A 21 7.92 -17.58 12.11
N THR A 22 8.01 -17.02 10.90
CA THR A 22 7.87 -17.83 9.67
C THR A 22 9.02 -18.81 9.44
N LEU A 23 10.16 -18.63 10.12
CA LEU A 23 11.31 -19.53 10.01
C LEU A 23 11.09 -20.86 10.76
N THR A 24 10.25 -20.85 11.80
CA THR A 24 10.02 -22.00 12.69
C THR A 24 8.60 -22.53 12.67
N ASN A 25 7.62 -21.71 12.26
CA ASN A 25 6.19 -22.05 12.31
C ASN A 25 5.51 -21.89 10.95
N LYS A 26 4.27 -22.39 10.85
CA LYS A 26 3.47 -22.19 9.65
C LYS A 26 3.16 -20.69 9.48
N LEU A 27 3.01 -20.26 8.22
CA LEU A 27 2.65 -18.87 7.90
C LEU A 27 1.35 -18.42 8.56
N GLU A 28 0.39 -19.33 8.70
CA GLU A 28 -0.86 -19.09 9.39
C GLU A 28 -0.64 -18.76 10.88
N ASP A 29 0.26 -19.48 11.56
CA ASP A 29 0.60 -19.21 12.96
C ASP A 29 1.26 -17.85 13.14
N ALA A 30 2.07 -17.41 12.17
CA ALA A 30 2.68 -16.08 12.17
C ALA A 30 1.61 -14.98 12.02
N ARG A 31 0.67 -15.12 11.07
CA ARG A 31 -0.46 -14.20 10.89
C ARG A 31 -1.37 -14.16 12.12
N ASN A 32 -1.71 -15.32 12.68
CA ASN A 32 -2.51 -15.41 13.90
C ASN A 32 -1.80 -14.78 15.10
N SER A 33 -0.49 -14.96 15.22
CA SER A 33 0.29 -14.32 16.27
C SER A 33 0.27 -12.79 16.18
N LEU A 34 0.34 -12.23 14.97
CA LEU A 34 0.21 -10.79 14.73
C LEU A 34 -1.19 -10.30 15.12
N LYS A 35 -2.23 -10.99 14.63
CA LYS A 35 -3.64 -10.68 14.93
C LYS A 35 -3.89 -10.65 16.44
N LEU A 36 -3.44 -11.67 17.17
CA LEU A 36 -3.60 -11.77 18.61
C LEU A 36 -2.90 -10.63 19.36
N ARG A 37 -1.72 -10.18 18.92
CA ARG A 37 -1.04 -9.02 19.52
C ARG A 37 -1.85 -7.73 19.35
N ILE A 38 -2.44 -7.52 18.17
CA ILE A 38 -3.32 -6.37 17.90
C ILE A 38 -4.59 -6.44 18.77
N VAL A 39 -5.25 -7.59 18.81
CA VAL A 39 -6.46 -7.80 19.64
C VAL A 39 -6.16 -7.54 21.11
N LYS A 40 -5.07 -8.09 21.64
CA LYS A 40 -4.65 -7.85 23.04
C LYS A 40 -4.44 -6.37 23.31
N ALA A 41 -3.69 -5.67 22.45
CA ALA A 41 -3.41 -4.24 22.64
C ALA A 41 -4.70 -3.40 22.68
N LEU A 42 -5.67 -3.70 21.82
CA LEU A 42 -6.97 -3.01 21.76
C LEU A 42 -7.90 -3.39 22.91
N ARG A 43 -7.88 -4.65 23.34
CA ARG A 43 -8.67 -5.14 24.48
C ARG A 43 -8.23 -4.47 25.78
N GLU A 44 -6.92 -4.39 26.03
CA GLU A 44 -6.38 -3.70 27.20
C GLU A 44 -6.80 -2.22 27.21
N TYR A 45 -6.73 -1.54 26.05
CA TYR A 45 -7.22 -0.16 25.96
C TYR A 45 -8.72 -0.04 26.23
N ARG A 46 -9.53 -0.95 25.68
CA ARG A 46 -10.98 -1.01 25.93
C ARG A 46 -11.29 -1.18 27.42
N ASN A 47 -10.58 -2.08 28.11
CA ASN A 47 -10.76 -2.34 29.54
C ASN A 47 -10.43 -1.10 30.37
N LEU A 48 -9.31 -0.42 30.08
CA LEU A 48 -8.96 0.84 30.73
C LEU A 48 -10.00 1.94 30.50
N TYR A 49 -10.54 2.02 29.28
CA TYR A 49 -11.58 2.99 28.93
C TYR A 49 -12.93 2.68 29.62
N ALA A 50 -13.23 1.39 29.81
CA ALA A 50 -14.44 0.90 30.48
C ALA A 50 -14.56 1.38 31.93
N VAL A 51 -13.43 1.54 32.62
CA VAL A 51 -13.41 2.00 34.02
C VAL A 51 -14.01 3.40 34.15
N GLN A 52 -13.86 4.24 33.12
CA GLN A 52 -14.27 5.65 33.14
C GLN A 52 -15.58 5.90 32.37
N HIS A 53 -16.03 4.95 31.53
CA HIS A 53 -17.13 5.17 30.60
C HIS A 53 -18.00 3.91 30.44
N ARG A 54 -19.31 4.11 30.27
CA ARG A 54 -20.21 3.02 29.84
C ARG A 54 -19.88 2.62 28.40
N LEU A 55 -19.50 1.37 28.21
CA LEU A 55 -19.13 0.87 26.88
C LEU A 55 -20.36 0.49 26.06
N GLY A 56 -20.43 1.01 24.84
CA GLY A 56 -21.35 0.51 23.80
C GLY A 56 -20.72 -0.59 22.93
N SER A 57 -21.45 -0.97 21.88
CA SER A 57 -20.99 -1.93 20.86
C SER A 57 -19.97 -1.36 19.85
N ARG A 58 -19.53 -0.10 20.05
CA ARG A 58 -18.55 0.54 19.18
C ARG A 58 -17.14 0.01 19.43
N MET A 59 -16.32 -0.01 18.38
CA MET A 59 -14.89 -0.30 18.50
C MET A 59 -14.21 0.91 19.13
N ILE A 60 -13.42 0.66 20.18
CA ILE A 60 -12.73 1.70 20.95
C ILE A 60 -11.24 1.48 20.77
N TYR A 61 -10.53 2.52 20.36
CA TYR A 61 -9.09 2.51 20.13
C TYR A 61 -8.53 3.91 20.41
N PRO A 62 -7.24 4.04 20.76
CA PRO A 62 -6.61 5.33 20.94
C PRO A 62 -6.22 5.93 19.58
N ASP A 63 -6.28 7.26 19.48
CA ASP A 63 -5.97 7.98 18.23
C ASP A 63 -4.56 7.68 17.68
N SER A 64 -3.60 7.46 18.58
CA SER A 64 -2.22 7.07 18.26
C SER A 64 -2.11 5.74 17.53
N LEU A 65 -3.09 4.83 17.72
CA LEU A 65 -3.14 3.48 17.15
C LEU A 65 -4.24 3.33 16.10
N LYS A 66 -4.79 4.43 15.55
CA LYS A 66 -5.86 4.37 14.53
C LYS A 66 -5.48 3.58 13.28
N PHE A 67 -4.19 3.56 12.93
CA PHE A 67 -3.66 2.80 11.79
C PHE A 67 -3.18 1.40 12.17
N LEU A 68 -3.33 0.98 13.43
CA LEU A 68 -2.83 -0.30 13.91
C LEU A 68 -3.44 -1.48 13.15
N CYS A 69 -4.76 -1.47 12.99
CA CYS A 69 -5.43 -2.55 12.26
C CYS A 69 -5.09 -2.54 10.77
N LEU A 70 -4.90 -1.35 10.17
CA LEU A 70 -4.59 -1.20 8.76
C LEU A 70 -3.21 -1.79 8.42
N TYR A 71 -2.18 -1.41 9.18
CA TYR A 71 -0.85 -1.98 9.00
C TYR A 71 -0.80 -3.48 9.38
N GLY A 72 -1.64 -3.91 10.31
CA GLY A 72 -1.79 -5.34 10.63
C GLY A 72 -2.31 -6.16 9.46
N LEU A 73 -3.31 -5.64 8.74
CA LEU A 73 -3.82 -6.26 7.53
C LEU A 73 -2.78 -6.25 6.41
N ALA A 74 -2.15 -5.10 6.19
CA ALA A 74 -1.09 -4.94 5.20
C ALA A 74 0.05 -5.94 5.39
N LEU A 75 0.55 -6.07 6.63
CA LEU A 75 1.59 -7.04 6.98
C LEU A 75 1.10 -8.48 6.77
N SER A 76 -0.15 -8.80 7.10
CA SER A 76 -0.73 -10.13 6.87
C SER A 76 -0.84 -10.51 5.39
N LYS A 77 -1.03 -9.50 4.51
CA LYS A 77 -1.10 -9.65 3.05
C LYS A 77 0.26 -9.51 2.35
N SER A 78 1.30 -9.09 3.06
CA SER A 78 2.64 -8.90 2.49
C SER A 78 3.27 -10.22 2.05
N VAL A 79 4.17 -10.16 1.06
CA VAL A 79 4.81 -11.33 0.44
C VAL A 79 5.40 -12.34 1.45
N PRO A 80 6.06 -11.92 2.56
CA PRO A 80 6.59 -12.86 3.54
C PRO A 80 5.53 -13.69 4.25
N LEU A 81 4.33 -13.12 4.47
CA LEU A 81 3.28 -13.69 5.31
C LEU A 81 2.05 -14.18 4.55
N LYS A 82 1.81 -13.71 3.31
CA LYS A 82 0.69 -14.17 2.49
C LYS A 82 0.77 -15.67 2.27
N GLY A 83 -0.37 -16.35 2.37
CA GLY A 83 -0.46 -17.80 2.30
C GLY A 83 -1.60 -18.23 1.39
N GLY A 84 -1.31 -19.21 0.54
CA GLY A 84 -2.14 -19.70 -0.54
C GLY A 84 -1.27 -20.53 -1.50
N TYR A 85 -1.88 -21.45 -2.24
CA TYR A 85 -1.15 -22.28 -3.19
C TYR A 85 -0.64 -21.41 -4.35
N ALA A 86 0.67 -21.42 -4.60
CA ALA A 86 1.37 -20.62 -5.63
C ALA A 86 1.36 -19.07 -5.44
N ASP A 87 1.17 -18.57 -4.22
CA ASP A 87 1.09 -17.12 -3.97
C ASP A 87 2.40 -16.33 -4.17
N ALA A 88 3.57 -16.94 -3.93
CA ALA A 88 4.89 -16.34 -4.13
C ALA A 88 5.96 -17.42 -4.27
N GLN A 89 6.96 -17.15 -5.10
CA GLN A 89 8.14 -18.02 -5.18
C GLN A 89 8.94 -17.98 -3.87
N LEU A 90 9.67 -19.06 -3.56
CA LEU A 90 10.46 -19.15 -2.34
C LEU A 90 11.49 -18.02 -2.25
N ASP A 91 12.21 -17.76 -3.34
CA ASP A 91 13.22 -16.71 -3.40
C ASP A 91 12.63 -15.31 -3.22
N GLU A 92 11.47 -15.06 -3.84
CA GLU A 92 10.72 -13.80 -3.68
C GLU A 92 10.32 -13.59 -2.21
N ARG A 93 9.86 -14.66 -1.55
CA ARG A 93 9.46 -14.62 -0.14
C ARG A 93 10.65 -14.34 0.78
N CYS A 94 11.75 -15.06 0.58
CA CYS A 94 12.98 -14.86 1.35
C CYS A 94 13.54 -13.45 1.14
N GLY A 95 13.59 -12.97 -0.11
CA GLY A 95 14.05 -11.64 -0.46
C GLY A 95 13.20 -10.53 0.14
N ALA A 96 11.87 -10.66 0.07
CA ALA A 96 10.94 -9.71 0.68
C ALA A 96 11.07 -9.70 2.20
N GLY A 97 11.19 -10.87 2.84
CA GLY A 97 11.35 -11.00 4.29
C GLY A 97 12.66 -10.35 4.77
N PHE A 98 13.77 -10.66 4.10
CA PHE A 98 15.07 -10.06 4.38
C PHE A 98 15.03 -8.53 4.25
N THR A 99 14.45 -8.03 3.15
CA THR A 99 14.31 -6.59 2.90
C THR A 99 13.51 -5.92 4.01
N MET A 100 12.36 -6.47 4.39
CA MET A 100 11.50 -5.91 5.44
C MET A 100 12.19 -5.89 6.82
N MET A 101 13.05 -6.86 7.14
CA MET A 101 13.83 -6.86 8.38
C MET A 101 14.90 -5.76 8.42
N ALA A 102 15.48 -5.41 7.26
CA ALA A 102 16.54 -4.41 7.14
C ALA A 102 16.01 -2.96 7.02
N LEU A 103 14.75 -2.78 6.60
CA LEU A 103 14.22 -1.44 6.33
C LEU A 103 14.06 -0.56 7.59
N PRO A 104 14.45 0.73 7.49
CA PRO A 104 14.04 1.76 8.43
C PRO A 104 12.52 1.92 8.53
N VAL A 105 12.02 2.34 9.70
CA VAL A 105 10.59 2.45 10.03
C VAL A 105 9.78 3.17 8.95
N LYS A 106 10.21 4.37 8.54
CA LYS A 106 9.49 5.18 7.53
C LYS A 106 9.29 4.43 6.22
N ARG A 107 10.31 3.70 5.76
CA ARG A 107 10.28 2.93 4.51
C ARG A 107 9.47 1.66 4.64
N LEU A 108 9.58 0.97 5.77
CA LEU A 108 8.76 -0.20 6.06
C LEU A 108 7.27 0.16 6.02
N LEU A 109 6.87 1.29 6.62
CA LEU A 109 5.48 1.74 6.57
C LEU A 109 5.04 2.10 5.15
N LYS A 110 5.92 2.68 4.32
CA LYS A 110 5.64 2.98 2.91
C LYS A 110 5.49 1.70 2.07
N LEU A 111 6.32 0.69 2.31
CA LEU A 111 6.22 -0.62 1.67
C LEU A 111 4.94 -1.35 2.10
N LEU A 112 4.59 -1.28 3.38
CA LEU A 112 3.39 -1.91 3.91
C LEU A 112 2.11 -1.24 3.42
N TYR A 113 2.06 0.10 3.39
CA TYR A 113 0.91 0.83 2.84
C TYR A 113 1.41 1.86 1.81
N PRO A 114 1.54 1.44 0.54
CA PRO A 114 1.97 2.25 -0.58
C PRO A 114 1.10 3.49 -0.82
N SER A 115 1.62 4.43 -1.59
CA SER A 115 0.85 5.61 -2.02
C SER A 115 0.23 5.37 -3.39
N LEU A 116 -1.09 5.45 -3.50
CA LEU A 116 -1.81 5.53 -4.77
C LEU A 116 -2.23 6.98 -5.00
N ILE A 117 -1.87 7.54 -6.15
CA ILE A 117 -2.07 8.94 -6.48
C ILE A 117 -2.68 9.06 -7.87
N ARG A 118 -3.77 9.80 -8.01
CA ARG A 118 -4.32 10.16 -9.32
C ARG A 118 -3.54 11.35 -9.88
N ILE A 119 -2.97 11.20 -11.08
CA ILE A 119 -2.04 12.17 -11.65
C ILE A 119 -2.58 12.89 -12.90
N ASP A 120 -3.60 12.37 -13.58
CA ASP A 120 -4.18 12.98 -14.79
C ASP A 120 -4.69 14.41 -14.55
N GLU A 121 -5.35 14.66 -13.42
CA GLU A 121 -5.89 15.99 -13.08
C GLU A 121 -4.83 17.09 -13.03
N TYR A 122 -3.60 16.74 -12.67
CA TYR A 122 -2.49 17.69 -12.60
C TYR A 122 -1.79 17.85 -13.93
N LEU A 123 -1.60 16.75 -14.66
CA LEU A 123 -0.94 16.77 -15.96
C LEU A 123 -1.66 17.69 -16.94
N LEU A 124 -3.00 17.74 -16.86
CA LEU A 124 -3.87 18.54 -17.71
C LEU A 124 -3.99 20.01 -17.31
N LYS A 125 -3.61 20.41 -16.08
CA LYS A 125 -3.79 21.79 -15.59
C LYS A 125 -2.67 22.72 -16.04
N PRO A 126 -2.92 23.74 -16.89
CA PRO A 126 -1.87 24.52 -17.54
C PRO A 126 -0.95 25.33 -16.60
N SER A 127 -1.37 25.67 -15.39
CA SER A 127 -0.67 26.61 -14.48
C SER A 127 -0.33 26.04 -13.11
N ALA A 128 0.05 24.76 -13.03
CA ALA A 128 0.21 24.13 -11.74
C ALA A 128 1.43 24.67 -10.96
N GLN A 129 1.19 25.47 -9.91
CA GLN A 129 2.23 26.09 -9.07
C GLN A 129 2.74 25.10 -8.02
N THR A 130 3.77 25.48 -7.26
CA THR A 130 4.36 24.66 -6.19
C THR A 130 3.36 24.19 -5.14
N ASP A 131 2.30 24.95 -4.85
CA ASP A 131 1.21 24.55 -3.94
C ASP A 131 0.32 23.43 -4.50
N ASP A 132 0.22 23.29 -5.82
CA ASP A 132 -0.50 22.16 -6.43
C ASP A 132 0.20 20.84 -6.15
N PHE A 133 1.51 20.83 -5.90
CA PHE A 133 2.22 19.59 -5.57
C PHE A 133 1.74 18.95 -4.27
N LYS A 134 1.35 19.73 -3.27
CA LYS A 134 0.76 19.17 -2.04
C LYS A 134 -0.62 18.56 -2.30
N ASN A 135 -1.40 19.18 -3.17
CA ASN A 135 -2.71 18.65 -3.59
C ASN A 135 -2.56 17.38 -4.45
N ILE A 136 -1.54 17.30 -5.32
CA ILE A 136 -1.20 16.08 -6.09
C ILE A 136 -0.94 14.91 -5.13
N MET A 137 -0.22 15.15 -4.04
CA MET A 137 0.19 14.10 -3.11
C MET A 137 -0.95 13.57 -2.23
N LYS A 138 -2.22 13.93 -2.52
CA LYS A 138 -3.37 13.33 -1.86
C LYS A 138 -3.44 11.85 -2.20
N ARG A 139 -3.12 11.03 -1.21
CA ARG A 139 -3.15 9.56 -1.31
C ARG A 139 -4.59 9.09 -1.35
N LEU A 140 -4.88 8.22 -2.30
CA LEU A 140 -6.13 7.50 -2.40
C LEU A 140 -6.05 6.21 -1.58
N PRO A 141 -7.19 5.73 -1.04
CA PRO A 141 -7.26 4.42 -0.42
C PRO A 141 -6.87 3.32 -1.41
N LEU A 142 -6.27 2.24 -0.89
CA LEU A 142 -5.79 1.11 -1.70
C LEU A 142 -6.93 0.10 -1.93
N VAL A 143 -7.96 0.55 -2.64
CA VAL A 143 -9.15 -0.21 -3.09
C VAL A 143 -9.33 -0.07 -4.60
N ALA A 144 -9.93 -1.06 -5.24
CA ALA A 144 -10.22 -1.07 -6.67
C ALA A 144 -11.18 0.05 -7.07
N GLU A 145 -12.10 0.43 -6.17
CA GLU A 145 -13.03 1.55 -6.37
C GLU A 145 -12.31 2.89 -6.54
N SER A 146 -11.08 3.04 -6.04
CA SER A 146 -10.26 4.24 -6.25
C SER A 146 -9.79 4.41 -7.70
N LEU A 147 -9.83 3.34 -8.51
CA LEU A 147 -9.36 3.33 -9.89
C LEU A 147 -10.53 3.56 -10.86
N ASP A 148 -10.56 4.74 -11.48
CA ASP A 148 -11.46 5.08 -12.59
C ASP A 148 -10.81 4.65 -13.91
N SER A 149 -11.57 3.98 -14.78
CA SER A 149 -11.10 3.56 -16.11
C SER A 149 -10.68 4.72 -17.02
N ARG A 150 -11.05 5.95 -16.71
CA ARG A 150 -10.66 7.17 -17.44
C ARG A 150 -9.44 7.87 -16.85
N GLY A 151 -8.94 7.40 -15.71
CA GLY A 151 -7.87 8.07 -14.96
C GLY A 151 -6.47 7.55 -15.29
N LEU A 152 -5.48 8.29 -14.80
CA LEU A 152 -4.07 7.90 -14.81
C LEU A 152 -3.56 7.94 -13.37
N TYR A 153 -2.98 6.83 -12.92
CA TYR A 153 -2.61 6.65 -11.53
C TYR A 153 -1.13 6.31 -11.38
N LEU A 154 -0.52 6.80 -10.30
CA LEU A 154 0.82 6.47 -9.87
C LEU A 154 0.74 5.75 -8.53
N TYR A 155 1.25 4.52 -8.50
CA TYR A 155 1.46 3.74 -7.30
C TYR A 155 2.95 3.77 -6.93
N ASP A 156 3.25 4.08 -5.67
CA ASP A 156 4.60 4.20 -5.13
C ASP A 156 4.74 3.41 -3.82
N ASP A 157 5.46 2.29 -3.87
CA ASP A 157 5.79 1.44 -2.71
C ASP A 157 7.17 1.74 -2.11
N GLY A 158 7.90 2.72 -2.67
CA GLY A 158 9.26 3.11 -2.28
C GLY A 158 10.38 2.34 -3.00
N PHE A 159 10.06 1.24 -3.69
CA PHE A 159 11.02 0.48 -4.51
C PHE A 159 10.76 0.63 -6.00
N ARG A 160 9.51 0.80 -6.39
CA ARG A 160 9.09 0.95 -7.79
C ARG A 160 7.95 1.94 -7.89
N PHE A 161 7.82 2.50 -9.09
CA PHE A 161 6.65 3.24 -9.50
C PHE A 161 5.84 2.37 -10.45
N VAL A 162 4.54 2.28 -10.24
CA VAL A 162 3.63 1.67 -11.21
C VAL A 162 2.70 2.77 -11.72
N ILE A 163 2.82 3.09 -13.01
CA ILE A 163 1.98 4.05 -13.69
C ILE A 163 0.89 3.27 -14.41
N TRP A 164 -0.32 3.36 -13.90
CA TRP A 164 -1.49 2.63 -14.39
C TRP A 164 -2.35 3.51 -15.28
N PHE A 165 -2.61 3.03 -16.48
CA PHE A 165 -3.41 3.68 -17.52
C PHE A 165 -4.79 3.02 -17.56
N GLY A 166 -5.83 3.80 -17.25
CA GLY A 166 -7.20 3.35 -17.40
C GLY A 166 -7.53 3.03 -18.86
N ARG A 167 -8.40 2.03 -19.09
CA ARG A 167 -8.76 1.55 -20.43
C ARG A 167 -9.47 2.61 -21.28
N MET A 168 -10.16 3.54 -20.62
CA MET A 168 -10.91 4.64 -21.23
C MET A 168 -10.17 5.99 -21.12
N LEU A 169 -8.88 5.97 -20.75
CA LEU A 169 -8.06 7.17 -20.76
C LEU A 169 -7.95 7.72 -22.19
N SER A 170 -8.01 9.05 -22.35
CA SER A 170 -7.89 9.68 -23.65
C SER A 170 -6.58 9.25 -24.36
N PRO A 171 -6.65 8.78 -25.61
CA PRO A 171 -5.47 8.41 -26.38
C PRO A 171 -4.46 9.57 -26.53
N ASP A 172 -4.94 10.81 -26.54
CA ASP A 172 -4.07 12.00 -26.64
C ASP A 172 -3.20 12.17 -25.40
N VAL A 173 -3.75 11.90 -24.20
CA VAL A 173 -2.99 11.93 -22.95
C VAL A 173 -1.90 10.87 -22.99
N ALA A 174 -2.26 9.65 -23.37
CA ALA A 174 -1.31 8.54 -23.40
C ALA A 174 -0.22 8.74 -24.48
N LYS A 175 -0.58 9.28 -25.65
CA LYS A 175 0.36 9.64 -26.72
C LYS A 175 1.29 10.79 -26.31
N ASN A 176 0.81 11.80 -25.60
CA ASN A 176 1.67 12.87 -25.08
C ASN A 176 2.68 12.34 -24.04
N LEU A 177 2.28 11.34 -23.24
CA LEU A 177 3.15 10.76 -22.22
C LEU A 177 4.16 9.74 -22.75
N LEU A 178 3.78 8.94 -23.75
CA LEU A 178 4.57 7.80 -24.24
C LEU A 178 5.08 7.99 -25.68
N GLY A 179 4.71 9.07 -26.36
CA GLY A 179 5.11 9.32 -27.75
C GLY A 179 4.58 8.27 -28.72
N ALA A 180 5.44 7.88 -29.68
CA ALA A 180 5.14 6.83 -30.67
C ALA A 180 4.96 5.44 -30.02
N ASP A 181 5.52 5.25 -28.83
CA ASP A 181 5.49 3.97 -28.11
C ASP A 181 4.14 3.70 -27.43
N PHE A 182 3.19 4.63 -27.49
CA PHE A 182 1.83 4.37 -27.03
C PHE A 182 1.19 3.18 -27.75
N ALA A 183 1.43 2.95 -29.03
CA ALA A 183 0.86 1.79 -29.72
C ALA A 183 1.57 0.48 -29.35
N ALA A 184 2.75 0.55 -28.73
CA ALA A 184 3.57 -0.60 -28.40
C ALA A 184 3.08 -1.34 -27.15
N GLU A 185 3.64 -2.52 -26.96
CA GLU A 185 3.52 -3.28 -25.72
C GLU A 185 4.21 -2.51 -24.59
N LEU A 186 3.45 -2.04 -23.60
CA LEU A 186 3.95 -1.17 -22.53
C LEU A 186 5.12 -1.76 -21.72
N SER A 187 5.30 -3.08 -21.74
CA SER A 187 6.44 -3.77 -21.13
C SER A 187 7.78 -3.38 -21.72
N LYS A 188 7.82 -2.94 -22.99
CA LYS A 188 9.04 -2.58 -23.72
C LYS A 188 9.31 -1.08 -23.74
N VAL A 189 8.36 -0.29 -23.24
CA VAL A 189 8.43 1.16 -23.30
C VAL A 189 9.28 1.68 -22.16
N ILE A 190 10.38 2.35 -22.51
CA ILE A 190 11.23 3.06 -21.55
C ILE A 190 10.66 4.46 -21.38
N LEU A 191 10.16 4.76 -20.18
CA LEU A 191 9.65 6.09 -19.88
C LEU A 191 10.78 7.12 -20.00
N SER A 192 10.64 8.02 -20.96
CA SER A 192 11.58 9.10 -21.24
C SER A 192 10.87 10.44 -21.30
N GLU A 193 11.64 11.51 -21.09
CA GLU A 193 11.12 12.87 -21.25
C GLU A 193 10.97 13.18 -22.74
N HIS A 194 9.76 13.56 -23.14
CA HIS A 194 9.45 14.00 -24.49
C HIS A 194 9.33 15.52 -24.55
N ASP A 195 9.44 16.09 -25.77
CA ASP A 195 9.28 17.54 -26.00
C ASP A 195 7.82 17.98 -25.94
N ASN A 196 7.19 17.76 -24.79
CA ASN A 196 5.89 18.28 -24.44
C ASN A 196 5.80 18.53 -22.94
N GLU A 197 4.93 19.47 -22.56
CA GLU A 197 4.82 19.91 -21.17
C GLU A 197 4.25 18.81 -20.25
N MET A 198 3.41 17.91 -20.78
CA MET A 198 2.80 16.82 -20.01
C MET A 198 3.83 15.78 -19.55
N SER A 199 4.68 15.31 -20.47
CA SER A 199 5.78 14.40 -20.18
C SER A 199 6.77 15.03 -19.20
N ARG A 200 7.17 16.30 -19.43
CA ARG A 200 8.02 17.07 -18.50
C ARG A 200 7.42 17.18 -17.10
N ARG A 201 6.11 17.28 -16.96
CA ARG A 201 5.42 17.29 -15.66
C ARG A 201 5.46 15.94 -14.98
N LEU A 202 5.19 14.87 -15.70
CA LEU A 202 5.29 13.50 -15.17
C LEU A 202 6.71 13.25 -14.65
N MET A 203 7.73 13.56 -15.45
CA MET A 203 9.12 13.39 -15.05
C MET A 203 9.50 14.22 -13.82
N ARG A 204 9.00 15.46 -13.71
CA ARG A 204 9.15 16.29 -12.50
C ARG A 204 8.49 15.67 -11.27
N ILE A 205 7.30 15.07 -11.39
CA ILE A 205 6.64 14.37 -10.27
C ILE A 205 7.51 13.20 -9.80
N LEU A 206 7.94 12.34 -10.73
CA LEU A 206 8.77 11.18 -10.42
C LEU A 206 10.10 11.59 -9.78
N LYS A 207 10.71 12.68 -10.27
CA LYS A 207 11.95 13.24 -9.70
C LYS A 207 11.73 13.71 -8.25
N LYS A 208 10.68 14.47 -7.97
CA LYS A 208 10.37 14.94 -6.61
C LYS A 208 10.09 13.79 -5.64
N LEU A 209 9.42 12.73 -6.10
CA LEU A 209 9.18 11.53 -5.29
C LEU A 209 10.49 10.81 -4.95
N ARG A 210 11.41 10.68 -5.92
CA ARG A 210 12.76 10.13 -5.70
C ARG A 210 13.57 10.96 -4.73
N GLU A 211 13.54 12.29 -4.86
CA GLU A 211 14.23 13.21 -3.94
C GLU A 211 13.71 13.08 -2.49
N SER A 212 12.41 12.79 -2.33
CA SER A 212 11.82 12.56 -1.00
C SER A 212 12.23 11.22 -0.36
N ASP A 213 12.73 10.28 -1.18
CA ASP A 213 13.07 8.91 -0.81
C ASP A 213 14.31 8.38 -1.58
N PRO A 214 15.52 8.89 -1.28
CA PRO A 214 16.68 8.74 -2.16
C PRO A 214 17.42 7.40 -2.06
N SER A 215 17.07 6.49 -1.14
CA SER A 215 17.89 5.28 -0.93
C SER A 215 17.63 4.17 -1.95
N TYR A 216 16.58 4.25 -2.76
CA TYR A 216 16.36 3.36 -3.90
C TYR A 216 15.99 4.16 -5.13
N TYR A 217 16.43 3.71 -6.30
CA TYR A 217 15.94 4.26 -7.56
C TYR A 217 14.64 3.56 -7.94
N GLN A 218 13.51 4.24 -7.77
CA GLN A 218 12.20 3.67 -8.11
C GLN A 218 12.04 3.58 -9.63
N LEU A 219 12.14 2.35 -10.13
CA LEU A 219 11.95 2.03 -11.55
C LEU A 219 10.47 2.19 -11.92
N PRO A 220 10.15 2.91 -13.00
CA PRO A 220 8.78 3.05 -13.48
C PRO A 220 8.35 1.83 -14.31
N TYR A 221 7.21 1.25 -13.96
CA TYR A 221 6.51 0.22 -14.70
C TYR A 221 5.23 0.80 -15.27
N LEU A 222 5.01 0.63 -16.56
CA LEU A 222 3.81 1.08 -17.26
C LEU A 222 2.82 -0.09 -17.34
N VAL A 223 1.57 0.12 -16.95
CA VAL A 223 0.54 -0.93 -16.91
C VAL A 223 -0.76 -0.39 -17.50
N ARG A 224 -1.40 -1.13 -18.40
CA ARG A 224 -2.77 -0.85 -18.86
C ARG A 224 -3.80 -1.65 -18.08
N GLN A 225 -4.97 -1.05 -17.90
CA GLN A 225 -6.15 -1.75 -17.42
C GLN A 225 -6.52 -2.90 -18.37
N GLY A 226 -6.59 -4.11 -17.83
CA GLY A 226 -6.82 -5.35 -18.58
C GLY A 226 -5.56 -6.07 -19.05
N GLU A 227 -4.35 -5.53 -18.82
CA GLU A 227 -3.07 -6.16 -19.18
C GLU A 227 -2.69 -7.26 -18.16
N GLN A 228 -3.38 -8.40 -18.21
CA GLN A 228 -3.11 -9.54 -17.32
C GLN A 228 -1.97 -10.43 -17.85
N PRO A 229 -1.13 -11.03 -16.97
CA PRO A 229 -1.20 -11.01 -15.50
C PRO A 229 -0.52 -9.79 -14.85
N LYS A 230 0.08 -8.90 -15.65
CA LYS A 230 0.93 -7.80 -15.18
C LYS A 230 0.19 -6.82 -14.28
N GLU A 231 -1.02 -6.43 -14.66
CA GLU A 231 -1.90 -5.57 -13.85
C GLU A 231 -2.20 -6.21 -12.49
N GLY A 232 -2.53 -7.51 -12.50
CA GLY A 232 -2.75 -8.30 -11.28
C GLY A 232 -1.54 -8.27 -10.34
N LEU A 233 -0.35 -8.56 -10.88
CA LEU A 233 0.90 -8.72 -10.12
C LEU A 233 1.52 -7.40 -9.64
N LEU A 234 1.42 -6.34 -10.45
CA LEU A 234 2.07 -5.06 -10.13
C LEU A 234 1.17 -4.13 -9.31
N LEU A 235 -0.15 -4.16 -9.54
CA LEU A 235 -1.08 -3.22 -8.90
C LEU A 235 -2.18 -3.90 -8.10
N LEU A 236 -3.02 -4.75 -8.70
CA LEU A 236 -4.27 -5.19 -8.06
C LEU A 236 -4.01 -5.97 -6.77
N VAL A 237 -3.00 -6.85 -6.74
CA VAL A 237 -2.61 -7.60 -5.53
C VAL A 237 -2.18 -6.69 -4.37
N ASN A 238 -1.80 -5.44 -4.68
CA ASN A 238 -1.38 -4.43 -3.72
C ASN A 238 -2.51 -3.45 -3.34
N LEU A 239 -3.76 -3.69 -3.78
CA LEU A 239 -4.95 -3.00 -3.29
C LEU A 239 -5.40 -3.65 -1.98
N LEU A 240 -4.66 -3.33 -0.92
CA LEU A 240 -4.65 -4.05 0.35
C LEU A 240 -5.99 -4.07 1.09
N GLU A 241 -6.87 -3.13 0.81
CA GLU A 241 -8.16 -3.03 1.49
C GLU A 241 -9.23 -3.95 0.86
N ASP A 242 -9.02 -4.40 -0.37
CA ASP A 242 -9.93 -5.31 -1.07
C ASP A 242 -9.77 -6.76 -0.62
N GLN A 243 -10.83 -7.53 -0.81
CA GLN A 243 -10.80 -8.98 -0.64
C GLN A 243 -10.12 -9.61 -1.87
N MET A 244 -9.06 -10.41 -1.66
CA MET A 244 -8.36 -11.08 -2.75
C MET A 244 -7.83 -12.46 -2.31
N GLY A 245 -7.96 -13.47 -3.17
CA GLY A 245 -7.34 -14.78 -2.96
C GLY A 245 -7.72 -15.47 -1.64
N GLY A 246 -8.96 -15.28 -1.17
CA GLY A 246 -9.43 -15.83 0.12
C GLY A 246 -8.99 -15.05 1.36
N THR A 247 -8.20 -13.98 1.22
CA THR A 247 -7.86 -13.06 2.32
C THR A 247 -8.96 -12.03 2.54
N SER A 248 -9.21 -11.66 3.81
CA SER A 248 -10.26 -10.72 4.18
C SER A 248 -10.00 -9.30 3.65
N GLY A 249 -11.06 -8.59 3.25
CA GLY A 249 -11.00 -7.13 3.02
C GLY A 249 -10.83 -6.36 4.34
N TYR A 250 -10.60 -5.06 4.27
CA TYR A 250 -10.38 -4.23 5.46
C TYR A 250 -11.59 -4.21 6.40
N VAL A 251 -12.80 -4.11 5.86
CA VAL A 251 -14.03 -4.11 6.66
C VAL A 251 -14.20 -5.43 7.42
N ASP A 252 -14.00 -6.57 6.74
CA ASP A 252 -14.07 -7.90 7.36
C ASP A 252 -12.99 -8.08 8.43
N TRP A 253 -11.77 -7.63 8.14
CA TRP A 253 -10.67 -7.67 9.10
C TRP A 253 -11.00 -6.91 10.38
N ILE A 254 -11.53 -5.69 10.25
CA ILE A 254 -11.95 -4.88 11.41
C ILE A 254 -13.08 -5.56 12.18
N MET A 255 -14.08 -6.12 11.49
CA MET A 255 -15.16 -6.86 12.14
C MET A 255 -14.64 -8.07 12.92
N GLN A 256 -13.70 -8.82 12.37
CA GLN A 256 -13.08 -9.95 13.05
C GLN A 256 -12.30 -9.52 14.29
N ILE A 257 -11.49 -8.45 14.20
CA ILE A 257 -10.75 -7.89 15.33
C ILE A 257 -11.73 -7.43 16.41
N HIS A 258 -12.78 -6.69 16.04
CA HIS A 258 -13.79 -6.19 16.98
C HIS A 258 -14.50 -7.31 17.74
N ARG A 259 -14.91 -8.37 17.04
CA ARG A 259 -15.50 -9.57 17.67
C ARG A 259 -14.54 -10.21 18.68
N GLN A 260 -13.26 -10.37 18.33
CA GLN A 260 -12.28 -10.97 19.23
C GLN A 260 -11.95 -10.07 20.43
N VAL A 261 -11.95 -8.74 20.26
CA VAL A 261 -11.76 -7.80 21.37
C VAL A 261 -12.91 -7.91 22.38
N GLN A 262 -14.14 -8.18 21.93
CA GLN A 262 -15.32 -8.36 22.80
C GLN A 262 -15.38 -9.72 23.51
N GLN A 263 -14.72 -10.75 22.97
CA GLN A 263 -14.71 -12.09 23.58
C GLN A 263 -13.78 -12.09 24.81
N ASN A 264 -14.34 -12.33 25.99
CA ASN A 264 -13.63 -12.39 27.28
C ASN A 264 -12.93 -13.75 27.49
N THR A 265 -11.98 -14.10 26.64
CA THR A 265 -11.09 -15.25 26.85
C THR A 265 -9.65 -14.83 27.01
#